data_AF-A0A8C6QCD2-F1
#
_entry.id   AF-A0A8C6QCD2-F1
#
_cell.length_a   1.000
_cell.length_b   1.000
_cell.length_c   1.000
_cell.angle_alpha   90.00
_cell.angle_beta   90.00
_cell.angle_gamma   90.00
#
_symmetry.space_group_name_H-M   'P 1'
#
loop_
_entity.id
_entity.type
_entity.pdbx_description
1 polymer ?
#
loop_
_entity_poly.entity_id
_entity_poly.type
_entity_poly.pdbx_seq_one_letter_code
_entity_poly.pdbx_strand_id
1 'polypeptide(L)'
;MDHKVTRVFFMILMLALSNLALTQEDTCAVTPRERVNCGFPGVSAQECESRGCCFDSAVRGFPWCFHPRAVENPPEEECPF
;
A
#
# COMPACT_ATOMS: atom_id res chain seq x y z
N MET A 1 -23.08 22.52 28.29
CA MET A 1 -21.66 22.25 27.95
C MET A 1 -21.19 23.43 27.13
N ASP A 2 -20.27 24.23 27.67
CA ASP A 2 -19.79 25.44 27.00
C ASP A 2 -19.27 25.10 25.60
N HIS A 3 -19.81 25.78 24.59
CA HIS A 3 -19.42 25.63 23.20
C HIS A 3 -17.90 25.83 22.99
N LYS A 4 -17.26 26.57 23.91
CA LYS A 4 -15.81 26.75 24.01
C LYS A 4 -15.08 25.44 24.35
N VAL A 5 -15.59 24.68 25.32
CA VAL A 5 -15.02 23.40 25.76
C VAL A 5 -15.23 22.34 24.68
N THR A 6 -16.40 22.32 24.05
CA THR A 6 -16.67 21.43 22.91
C THR A 6 -15.71 21.70 21.74
N ARG A 7 -15.46 22.97 21.40
CA ARG A 7 -14.52 23.35 20.32
C ARG A 7 -13.09 22.94 20.60
N VAL A 8 -12.61 23.13 21.83
CA VAL A 8 -11.27 22.73 22.24
C VAL A 8 -11.11 21.22 22.14
N PHE A 9 -12.14 20.45 22.53
CA PHE A 9 -12.11 19.00 22.45
C PHE A 9 -12.05 18.48 21.01
N PHE A 10 -12.85 19.06 20.10
CA PHE A 10 -12.80 18.73 18.67
C PHE A 10 -11.44 19.07 18.04
N MET A 11 -10.84 20.22 18.38
CA MET A 11 -9.51 20.61 17.89
C MET A 11 -8.43 19.60 18.32
N ILE A 12 -8.45 19.15 19.58
CA ILE A 12 -7.49 18.16 20.10
C ILE A 12 -7.69 16.80 19.42
N LEU A 13 -8.94 16.38 19.19
CA LEU A 13 -9.25 15.12 18.51
C LEU A 13 -8.70 15.09 17.07
N MET A 14 -8.84 16.19 16.32
CA MET A 14 -8.34 16.28 14.95
C MET A 14 -6.81 16.26 14.88
N LEU A 15 -6.12 16.93 15.83
CA LEU A 15 -4.65 16.93 15.95
C LEU A 15 -4.08 15.55 16.35
N ALA A 16 -4.84 14.76 17.11
CA ALA A 16 -4.45 13.39 17.46
C ALA A 16 -4.58 12.45 16.26
N LEU A 17 -5.62 12.62 15.42
CA LEU A 17 -5.86 11.80 14.24
C LEU A 17 -4.82 12.03 13.12
N SER A 18 -4.25 13.23 13.02
CA SER A 18 -3.23 13.54 12.00
C SER A 18 -1.89 12.83 12.20
N ASN A 19 -1.61 12.28 13.39
CA ASN A 19 -0.37 11.53 13.67
C ASN A 19 -0.45 10.04 13.29
N LEU A 20 -1.60 9.56 12.79
CA LEU A 20 -1.84 8.13 12.50
C LEU A 20 -1.76 7.80 10.99
N ALA A 21 -0.98 8.56 10.22
CA ALA A 21 -0.75 8.31 8.80
C ALA A 21 0.69 7.81 8.57
N LEU A 22 1.01 6.62 9.09
CA LEU A 22 2.14 5.83 8.59
C LEU A 22 1.69 5.23 7.26
N THR A 23 1.95 5.93 6.15
CA THR A 23 1.78 5.36 4.81
C THR A 23 2.94 4.40 4.57
N GLN A 24 2.70 3.11 4.81
CA GLN A 24 3.59 2.07 4.29
C GLN A 24 3.50 2.12 2.77
N GLU A 25 4.59 2.53 2.12
CA GLU A 25 4.70 2.54 0.65
C GLU A 25 4.87 1.10 0.17
N ASP A 26 3.90 0.61 -0.60
CA ASP A 26 3.90 -0.72 -1.20
C ASP A 26 4.21 -0.63 -2.70
N THR A 27 5.00 -1.58 -3.22
CA THR A 27 5.41 -1.65 -4.63
C THR A 27 5.00 -2.96 -5.30
N CYS A 28 4.63 -2.85 -6.59
CA CYS A 28 4.37 -3.99 -7.47
C CYS A 28 5.62 -4.47 -8.23
N ALA A 29 6.77 -3.84 -8.02
CA ALA A 29 8.05 -4.23 -8.62
C ALA A 29 8.64 -5.48 -7.95
N VAL A 30 7.94 -6.62 -8.09
CA VAL A 30 8.32 -7.91 -7.51
C VAL A 30 8.79 -8.86 -8.60
N THR A 31 9.99 -9.42 -8.42
CA THR A 31 10.53 -10.39 -9.39
C THR A 31 9.61 -11.61 -9.49
N PRO A 32 9.43 -12.25 -10.66
CA PRO A 32 8.48 -13.35 -10.81
C PRO A 32 8.66 -14.48 -9.79
N ARG A 33 9.91 -14.77 -9.39
CA ARG A 33 10.24 -15.83 -8.41
C ARG A 33 9.83 -15.50 -6.99
N GLU A 34 9.72 -14.22 -6.65
CA GLU A 34 9.35 -13.75 -5.31
C GLU A 34 7.85 -13.45 -5.19
N ARG A 35 7.09 -13.55 -6.29
CA ARG A 35 5.65 -13.33 -6.29
C ARG A 35 4.95 -14.35 -5.40
N VAL A 36 4.29 -13.85 -4.36
CA VAL A 36 3.38 -14.62 -3.53
C VAL A 36 1.97 -14.47 -4.10
N ASN A 37 1.34 -15.59 -4.45
CA ASN A 37 0.01 -15.61 -5.06
C ASN A 37 -1.05 -14.93 -4.15
N CYS A 38 -1.85 -14.04 -4.73
CA CYS A 38 -2.94 -13.31 -4.05
C CYS A 38 -4.34 -13.56 -4.70
N GLY A 39 -4.44 -14.51 -5.62
CA GLY A 39 -5.64 -14.70 -6.44
C GLY A 39 -5.91 -16.14 -6.80
N PHE A 40 -6.66 -16.34 -7.87
CA PHE A 40 -6.96 -17.67 -8.43
C PHE A 40 -6.56 -17.73 -9.90
N PRO A 41 -6.35 -18.93 -10.47
CA PRO A 41 -6.05 -19.08 -11.90
C PRO A 41 -7.13 -18.44 -12.78
N GLY A 42 -6.73 -17.57 -13.70
CA GLY A 42 -7.67 -16.87 -14.60
C GLY A 42 -8.35 -15.64 -14.00
N VAL A 43 -7.92 -15.17 -12.82
CA VAL A 43 -8.38 -13.88 -12.26
C VAL A 43 -8.10 -12.74 -13.25
N SER A 44 -9.03 -11.79 -13.37
CA SER A 44 -8.86 -10.59 -14.18
C SER A 44 -7.93 -9.59 -13.48
N ALA A 45 -7.34 -8.66 -14.25
CA ALA A 45 -6.54 -7.57 -13.66
C ALA A 45 -7.36 -6.77 -12.64
N GLN A 46 -8.58 -6.37 -13.03
CA GLN A 46 -9.47 -5.58 -12.18
C GLN A 46 -9.84 -6.28 -10.87
N GLU A 47 -10.07 -7.60 -10.90
CA GLU A 47 -10.41 -8.35 -9.68
C GLU A 47 -9.19 -8.65 -8.80
N CYS A 48 -8.00 -8.74 -9.39
CA CYS A 48 -6.77 -8.78 -8.61
C CYS A 48 -6.51 -7.45 -7.89
N GLU A 49 -6.63 -6.34 -8.63
CA GLU A 49 -6.39 -4.99 -8.10
C GLU A 49 -7.45 -4.59 -7.05
N SER A 50 -8.71 -5.00 -7.23
CA SER A 50 -9.76 -4.75 -6.24
C SER A 50 -9.54 -5.47 -4.91
N ARG A 51 -8.70 -6.52 -4.90
CA ARG A 51 -8.24 -7.21 -3.69
C ARG A 51 -7.04 -6.51 -3.02
N GLY A 52 -6.57 -5.39 -3.57
CA GLY A 52 -5.37 -4.69 -3.09
C GLY A 52 -4.07 -5.38 -3.50
N CYS A 53 -4.08 -6.13 -4.60
CA CYS A 53 -2.93 -6.86 -5.09
C CYS A 53 -2.46 -6.39 -6.46
N CYS A 54 -1.24 -6.77 -6.82
CA CYS A 54 -0.61 -6.41 -8.07
C CYS A 54 -0.94 -7.42 -9.16
N PHE A 55 -1.17 -6.94 -10.38
CA PHE A 55 -1.39 -7.78 -11.56
C PHE A 55 -0.28 -7.61 -12.60
N ASP A 56 0.36 -8.70 -13.01
CA ASP A 56 1.27 -8.72 -14.16
C ASP A 56 1.28 -10.10 -14.85
N SER A 57 0.76 -10.13 -16.09
CA SER A 57 0.67 -11.32 -16.94
C SER A 57 1.82 -11.48 -17.94
N ALA A 58 2.84 -10.61 -17.92
CA ALA A 58 3.95 -10.62 -18.87
C ALA A 58 4.80 -11.90 -18.79
N VAL A 59 4.88 -12.52 -17.60
CA VAL A 59 5.67 -13.74 -17.37
C VAL A 59 4.76 -14.93 -17.10
N ARG A 60 4.88 -15.98 -17.94
CA ARG A 60 4.14 -17.24 -17.76
C ARG A 60 4.81 -18.13 -16.71
N GLY A 61 4.02 -19.00 -16.09
CA GLY A 61 4.50 -19.96 -15.08
C GLY A 61 4.64 -19.39 -13.67
N PHE A 62 4.32 -18.11 -13.47
CA PHE A 62 4.29 -17.44 -12.17
C PHE A 62 2.90 -16.84 -11.90
N PRO A 63 2.56 -16.54 -10.63
CA PRO A 63 1.32 -15.86 -10.30
C PRO A 63 1.19 -14.53 -11.05
N TRP A 64 0.08 -14.35 -11.75
CA TRP A 64 -0.26 -13.06 -12.36
C TRP A 64 -0.85 -12.10 -11.35
N CYS A 65 -1.58 -12.62 -10.35
CA CYS A 65 -2.06 -11.86 -9.21
C CYS A 65 -1.22 -12.18 -7.97
N PHE A 66 -0.52 -11.18 -7.45
CA PHE A 66 0.44 -11.35 -6.35
C PHE A 66 0.41 -10.20 -5.35
N HIS A 67 0.89 -10.46 -4.14
CA HIS A 67 0.98 -9.43 -3.10
C HIS A 67 2.04 -8.37 -3.44
N PRO A 68 1.78 -7.08 -3.17
CA PRO A 68 2.82 -6.07 -3.22
C PRO A 68 3.91 -6.35 -2.16
N ARG A 69 5.09 -5.76 -2.35
CA ARG A 69 6.12 -5.72 -1.31
C ARG A 69 6.21 -4.32 -0.71
N ALA A 70 6.41 -4.25 0.60
CA ALA A 70 6.79 -3.01 1.26
C ALA A 70 8.12 -2.50 0.70
N VAL A 71 8.17 -1.21 0.38
CA VAL A 71 9.41 -0.50 0.07
C VAL A 71 10.11 -0.24 1.39
N GLU A 72 11.26 -0.89 1.60
CA GLU A 72 12.21 -0.41 2.60
C GLU A 72 12.83 0.86 2.02
N ASN A 73 12.60 2.02 2.67
CA ASN A 73 13.34 3.25 2.37
C ASN A 73 14.64 3.24 3.19
N PRO A 74 15.78 2.77 2.66
CA PRO A 74 17.07 3.18 3.19
C PRO A 74 17.17 4.71 3.07
N PRO A 75 17.88 5.40 3.99
CA PRO A 75 18.09 6.84 3.88
C PRO A 75 18.63 7.17 2.49
N GLU A 76 17.98 8.14 1.84
CA GLU A 76 18.18 8.59 0.47
C GLU A 76 19.67 8.65 0.09
N GLU A 77 20.18 7.65 -0.63
CA GLU A 77 21.41 7.83 -1.41
C GLU A 77 21.01 8.55 -2.70
N GLU A 78 21.28 9.86 -2.71
CA GLU A 78 21.15 10.77 -3.84
C GLU A 78 21.54 10.07 -5.16
N CYS A 79 20.58 9.85 -6.05
CA CYS A 79 20.87 9.32 -7.39
C CYS A 79 21.86 10.26 -8.10
N PRO A 80 23.11 9.83 -8.40
CA PRO A 80 24.00 10.63 -9.22
C PRO A 80 23.49 10.61 -10.67
N PHE A 81 23.24 11.81 -11.21
CA PHE A 81 22.98 12.02 -12.64
C PHE A 81 24.23 11.79 -13.49
#